data_AF-A0A2M9TMS1-F1
#
_entry.id   AF-A0A2M9TMS1-F1
#
_cell.length_a   1.000
_cell.length_b   1.000
_cell.length_c   1.000
_cell.angle_alpha   90.00
_cell.angle_beta   90.00
_cell.angle_gamma   90.00
#
_symmetry.space_group_name_H-M   'P 1'
#
loop_
_entity.id
_entity.type
_entity.pdbx_description
1 polymer ?
#
loop_
_entity_poly.entity_id
_entity_poly.type
_entity_poly.pdbx_seq_one_letter_code
_entity_poly.pdbx_strand_id
1 'polypeptide(L)'
;MKTLKTLFLVGLAIIAIACNEEQKTKIESDFKKEIDKAIEIHDDVMPKMSDINKKIRNLDTLTGIDSTTVNASKEKLKNAHGEMMTWMKDFSQGFSTKEIREGLQTDNADTIELKTNLAIKFREKAIKMQKNINESLEEAKKVLNKN
;
A
#
# COMPACT_ATOMS: atom_id res chain seq x y z
N MET A 1 3.69 -47.83 35.74
CA MET A 1 3.20 -46.45 36.02
C MET A 1 4.21 -45.33 35.78
N LYS A 2 5.53 -45.58 35.64
CA LYS A 2 6.51 -44.51 35.36
C LYS A 2 6.54 -44.10 33.88
N THR A 3 6.33 -45.04 32.95
CA THR A 3 6.33 -44.81 31.49
C THR A 3 5.11 -44.06 30.96
N LEU A 4 3.95 -44.17 31.63
CA LEU A 4 2.71 -43.50 31.22
C LEU A 4 2.72 -41.99 31.52
N LYS A 5 3.45 -41.56 32.58
CA LYS A 5 3.60 -40.14 32.93
C LYS A 5 4.57 -39.42 31.99
N THR A 6 5.58 -40.11 31.45
CA THR A 6 6.52 -39.54 30.49
C THR A 6 5.88 -39.33 29.11
N LEU A 7 4.94 -40.20 28.71
CA LEU A 7 4.20 -40.05 27.44
C LEU A 7 3.31 -38.80 27.42
N PHE A 8 2.73 -38.42 28.57
CA PHE A 8 1.85 -37.26 28.68
C PHE A 8 2.61 -35.91 28.60
N LEU A 9 3.86 -35.88 29.07
CA LEU A 9 4.74 -34.69 29.01
C LEU A 9 5.31 -34.45 27.59
N VAL A 10 5.52 -35.51 26.80
CA VAL A 10 5.96 -35.38 25.40
C VAL A 10 4.81 -34.94 24.47
N GLY A 11 3.57 -35.38 24.75
CA GLY A 11 2.39 -34.98 23.97
C GLY A 11 2.07 -33.48 24.05
N LEU A 12 2.28 -32.84 25.20
CA LEU A 12 1.99 -31.42 25.41
C LEU A 12 2.98 -30.49 24.68
N ALA A 13 4.23 -30.93 24.50
CA ALA A 13 5.26 -30.15 23.80
C ALA A 13 5.05 -30.12 22.27
N ILE A 14 4.47 -31.16 21.68
CA ILE A 14 4.23 -31.24 20.22
C ILE A 14 3.08 -30.30 19.80
N ILE A 15 2.07 -30.09 20.66
CA ILE A 15 0.94 -29.20 20.39
C ILE A 15 1.38 -27.72 20.35
N ALA A 16 2.32 -27.33 21.23
CA ALA A 16 2.82 -25.94 21.27
C ALA A 16 3.65 -25.56 20.04
N ILE A 17 4.36 -26.51 19.44
CA ILE A 17 5.18 -26.26 18.23
C ILE A 17 4.29 -26.18 16.98
N ALA A 18 3.28 -27.06 16.87
CA ALA A 18 2.37 -27.09 15.74
C ALA A 18 1.52 -25.81 15.60
N CYS A 19 1.04 -25.23 16.72
CA CYS A 19 0.31 -23.96 16.69
C CYS A 19 1.17 -22.79 16.22
N ASN A 20 2.47 -22.79 16.53
CA ASN A 20 3.37 -21.69 16.18
C ASN A 20 3.72 -21.70 14.69
N GLU A 21 3.83 -22.89 14.08
CA GLU A 21 4.07 -23.04 12.64
C GLU A 21 2.85 -22.63 11.81
N GLU A 22 1.63 -23.05 12.18
CA GLU A 22 0.40 -22.67 11.46
C GLU A 22 0.15 -21.15 11.50
N GLN A 23 0.31 -20.54 12.67
CA GLN A 23 0.16 -19.09 12.83
C GLN A 23 1.16 -18.32 11.97
N LYS A 24 2.42 -18.78 11.95
CA LYS A 24 3.48 -18.17 11.14
C LYS A 24 3.19 -18.25 9.64
N THR A 25 2.80 -19.42 9.13
CA THR A 25 2.43 -19.58 7.71
C THR A 25 1.26 -18.67 7.33
N LYS A 26 0.28 -18.51 8.23
CA LYS A 26 -0.83 -17.59 8.01
C LYS A 26 -0.37 -16.13 7.94
N ILE A 27 0.48 -15.67 8.86
CA ILE A 27 0.94 -14.27 8.87
C ILE A 27 1.81 -13.98 7.64
N GLU A 28 2.66 -14.91 7.22
CA GLU A 28 3.45 -14.77 5.99
C GLU A 28 2.55 -14.69 4.73
N SER A 29 1.48 -15.50 4.69
CA SER A 29 0.45 -15.38 3.64
C SER A 29 -0.26 -14.03 3.68
N ASP A 30 -0.50 -13.49 4.87
CA ASP A 30 -1.11 -12.16 5.04
C ASP A 30 -0.14 -11.06 4.53
N PHE A 31 1.17 -11.16 4.77
CA PHE A 31 2.16 -10.23 4.20
C PHE A 31 2.05 -10.14 2.68
N LYS A 32 2.09 -11.27 1.96
CA LYS A 32 2.11 -11.28 0.49
C LYS A 32 0.83 -10.65 -0.07
N LYS A 33 -0.32 -11.00 0.51
CA LYS A 33 -1.62 -10.45 0.16
C LYS A 33 -1.67 -8.93 0.28
N GLU A 34 -1.10 -8.37 1.34
CA GLU A 34 -1.14 -6.93 1.59
C GLU A 34 -0.18 -6.15 0.67
N ILE A 35 0.99 -6.73 0.36
CA ILE A 35 1.90 -6.22 -0.67
C ILE A 35 1.25 -6.20 -2.04
N ASP A 36 0.64 -7.32 -2.45
CA ASP A 36 0.04 -7.45 -3.79
C ASP A 36 -1.07 -6.42 -4.01
N LYS A 37 -1.95 -6.24 -3.02
CA LYS A 37 -2.99 -5.19 -3.07
C LYS A 37 -2.40 -3.79 -3.15
N ALA A 38 -1.31 -3.52 -2.44
CA ALA A 38 -0.68 -2.20 -2.46
C ALA A 38 -0.09 -1.90 -3.85
N ILE A 39 0.50 -2.91 -4.50
CA ILE A 39 1.04 -2.82 -5.87
C ILE A 39 -0.07 -2.72 -6.91
N GLU A 40 -1.16 -3.49 -6.77
CA GLU A 40 -2.35 -3.39 -7.62
C GLU A 40 -2.89 -1.96 -7.64
N ILE A 41 -3.02 -1.33 -6.47
CA ILE A 41 -3.44 0.07 -6.36
C ILE A 41 -2.46 1.02 -7.05
N HIS A 42 -1.15 0.79 -6.89
CA HIS A 42 -0.11 1.57 -7.57
C HIS A 42 -0.25 1.47 -9.09
N ASP A 43 -0.39 0.26 -9.63
CA ASP A 43 -0.50 0.02 -11.06
C ASP A 43 -1.79 0.61 -11.63
N ASP A 44 -2.90 0.54 -10.88
CA ASP A 44 -4.20 1.15 -11.25
C ASP A 44 -4.14 2.67 -11.41
N VAL A 45 -3.32 3.36 -10.61
CA VAL A 45 -3.21 4.83 -10.64
C VAL A 45 -2.03 5.34 -11.43
N MET A 46 -1.05 4.49 -11.77
CA MET A 46 0.12 4.87 -12.54
C MET A 46 -0.26 5.51 -13.90
N PRO A 47 -1.20 4.97 -14.71
CA PRO A 47 -1.63 5.61 -15.95
C PRO A 47 -2.22 7.02 -15.74
N LYS A 48 -2.85 7.26 -14.58
CA LYS A 48 -3.52 8.53 -14.24
C LYS A 48 -2.52 9.66 -13.96
N MET A 49 -1.25 9.36 -13.71
CA MET A 49 -0.22 10.40 -13.53
C MET A 49 -0.04 11.25 -14.79
N SER A 50 -0.19 10.65 -15.97
CA SER A 50 -0.21 11.37 -17.24
C SER A 50 -1.43 12.31 -17.33
N ASP A 51 -2.59 11.85 -16.88
CA ASP A 51 -3.82 12.65 -16.86
C ASP A 51 -3.73 13.84 -15.90
N ILE A 52 -3.07 13.69 -14.75
CA ILE A 52 -2.77 14.80 -13.83
C ILE A 52 -2.02 15.90 -14.60
N ASN A 53 -0.90 15.55 -15.24
CA ASN A 53 -0.07 16.52 -15.97
C ASN A 53 -0.81 17.16 -17.15
N LYS A 54 -1.67 16.39 -17.83
CA LYS A 54 -2.54 16.92 -18.88
C LYS A 54 -3.56 17.93 -18.33
N LYS A 55 -4.23 17.62 -17.22
CA LYS A 55 -5.21 18.53 -16.61
C LYS A 55 -4.56 19.80 -16.08
N ILE A 56 -3.37 19.74 -15.50
CA ILE A 56 -2.61 20.93 -15.09
C ILE A 56 -2.40 21.86 -16.29
N ARG A 57 -1.95 21.33 -17.43
CA ARG A 57 -1.77 22.13 -18.67
C ARG A 57 -3.08 22.69 -19.19
N ASN A 58 -4.17 21.93 -19.14
CA ASN A 58 -5.48 22.43 -19.58
C ASN A 58 -5.98 23.55 -18.66
N LEU A 59 -5.76 23.45 -17.34
CA LEU A 59 -6.11 24.51 -16.39
C LEU A 59 -5.37 25.81 -16.69
N ASP A 60 -4.13 25.74 -17.17
CA ASP A 60 -3.35 26.92 -17.61
C ASP A 60 -3.92 27.64 -18.84
N THR A 61 -4.79 26.97 -19.60
CA THR A 61 -5.43 27.56 -20.78
C THR A 61 -6.76 28.24 -20.47
N LEU A 62 -7.29 28.11 -19.24
CA LEU A 62 -8.56 28.72 -18.86
C LEU A 62 -8.44 30.24 -18.80
N THR A 63 -9.44 30.93 -19.36
CA THR A 63 -9.57 32.38 -19.33
C THR A 63 -10.96 32.75 -18.82
N GLY A 64 -11.07 33.80 -18.00
CA GLY A 64 -12.37 34.23 -17.45
C GLY A 64 -12.84 33.46 -16.22
N ILE A 65 -12.08 32.45 -15.77
CA ILE A 65 -12.27 31.77 -14.49
C ILE A 65 -11.38 32.43 -13.43
N ASP A 66 -11.89 32.51 -12.19
CA ASP A 66 -11.12 32.99 -11.03
C ASP A 66 -9.80 32.23 -10.86
N SER A 67 -8.70 32.99 -10.83
CA SER A 67 -7.34 32.43 -10.77
C SER A 67 -7.08 31.68 -9.46
N THR A 68 -7.75 32.05 -8.37
CA THR A 68 -7.65 31.32 -7.09
C THR A 68 -8.20 29.90 -7.23
N THR A 69 -9.33 29.74 -7.89
CA THR A 69 -9.96 28.44 -8.19
C THR A 69 -9.08 27.57 -9.08
N VAL A 70 -8.51 28.15 -10.15
CA VAL A 70 -7.58 27.44 -11.05
C VAL A 70 -6.34 26.98 -10.30
N ASN A 71 -5.70 27.88 -9.54
CA ASN A 71 -4.50 27.58 -8.77
C ASN A 71 -4.75 26.51 -7.70
N ALA A 72 -5.87 26.58 -6.97
CA ALA A 72 -6.23 25.58 -5.98
C ALA A 72 -6.40 24.18 -6.61
N SER A 73 -7.01 24.10 -7.81
CA SER A 73 -7.14 22.83 -8.53
C SER A 73 -5.79 22.28 -8.99
N LYS A 74 -4.90 23.14 -9.50
CA LYS A 74 -3.53 22.74 -9.88
C LYS A 74 -2.73 22.23 -8.68
N GLU A 75 -2.81 22.89 -7.54
CA GLU A 75 -2.08 22.47 -6.33
C GLU A 75 -2.57 21.10 -5.82
N LYS A 76 -3.88 20.84 -5.85
CA LYS A 76 -4.41 19.50 -5.51
C LYS A 76 -3.86 18.41 -6.44
N LEU A 77 -3.85 18.66 -7.74
CA LEU A 77 -3.27 17.77 -8.74
C LEU A 77 -1.77 17.50 -8.50
N LYS A 78 -0.98 18.54 -8.21
CA LYS A 78 0.45 18.40 -7.88
C LYS A 78 0.66 17.63 -6.58
N ASN A 79 -0.13 17.89 -5.56
CA ASN A 79 -0.05 17.18 -4.29
C ASN A 79 -0.35 15.70 -4.47
N ALA A 80 -1.41 15.35 -5.21
CA ALA A 80 -1.73 13.95 -5.51
C ALA A 80 -0.60 13.24 -6.28
N HIS A 81 0.04 13.92 -7.24
CA HIS A 81 1.24 13.40 -7.92
C HIS A 81 2.41 13.21 -6.95
N GLY A 82 2.64 14.18 -6.06
CA GLY A 82 3.70 14.11 -5.05
C GLY A 82 3.49 12.97 -4.05
N GLU A 83 2.25 12.69 -3.67
CA GLU A 83 1.91 11.55 -2.80
C GLU A 83 2.27 10.22 -3.46
N MET A 84 2.01 10.04 -4.77
CA MET A 84 2.45 8.86 -5.51
C MET A 84 3.97 8.69 -5.49
N MET A 85 4.72 9.76 -5.76
CA MET A 85 6.18 9.71 -5.75
C MET A 85 6.74 9.41 -4.36
N THR A 86 6.12 9.98 -3.32
CA THR A 86 6.51 9.76 -1.92
C THR A 86 6.22 8.33 -1.51
N TRP A 87 5.03 7.82 -1.85
CA TRP A 87 4.66 6.44 -1.59
C TRP A 87 5.63 5.47 -2.27
N MET A 88 5.96 5.67 -3.55
CA MET A 88 6.91 4.81 -4.27
C MET A 88 8.29 4.79 -3.61
N LYS A 89 8.80 5.97 -3.23
CA LYS A 89 10.09 6.10 -2.55
C LYS A 89 10.07 5.33 -1.23
N ASP A 90 9.12 5.64 -0.35
CA ASP A 90 9.01 5.01 0.96
C ASP A 90 8.81 3.50 0.85
N PHE A 91 7.99 3.05 -0.11
CA PHE A 91 7.71 1.64 -0.35
C PHE A 91 8.98 0.89 -0.76
N SER A 92 9.76 1.45 -1.69
CA SER A 92 11.04 0.88 -2.13
C SER A 92 12.12 0.83 -1.04
N GLN A 93 11.98 1.65 0.00
CA GLN A 93 12.86 1.63 1.18
C GLN A 93 12.39 0.60 2.22
N GLY A 94 11.09 0.30 2.27
CA GLY A 94 10.49 -0.65 3.22
C GLY A 94 10.61 -2.12 2.80
N PHE A 95 10.64 -2.39 1.50
CA PHE A 95 10.65 -3.74 0.95
C PHE A 95 11.65 -3.91 -0.19
N SER A 96 12.41 -4.99 -0.13
CA SER A 96 13.28 -5.43 -1.22
C SER A 96 12.48 -6.07 -2.36
N THR A 97 13.05 -6.07 -3.56
CA THR A 97 12.46 -6.76 -4.72
C THR A 97 12.22 -8.25 -4.46
N LYS A 98 13.08 -8.89 -3.67
CA LYS A 98 12.93 -10.30 -3.31
C LYS A 98 11.70 -10.51 -2.42
N GLU A 99 11.55 -9.71 -1.36
CA GLU A 99 10.38 -9.78 -0.47
C GLU A 99 9.07 -9.53 -1.23
N ILE A 100 9.07 -8.57 -2.16
CA ILE A 100 7.89 -8.26 -2.98
C ILE A 100 7.51 -9.46 -3.87
N ARG A 101 8.49 -10.07 -4.54
CA ARG A 101 8.24 -11.15 -5.51
C ARG A 101 7.94 -12.48 -4.84
N GLU A 102 8.76 -12.86 -3.87
CA GLU A 102 8.85 -14.22 -3.33
C GLU A 102 8.23 -14.34 -1.94
N GLY A 103 7.85 -13.23 -1.29
CA GLY A 103 7.45 -13.23 0.11
C GLY A 103 8.64 -13.19 1.08
N LEU A 104 8.36 -13.29 2.37
CA LEU A 104 9.38 -13.21 3.41
C LEU A 104 10.22 -14.49 3.44
N GLN A 105 11.54 -14.36 3.40
CA GLN A 105 12.46 -15.49 3.40
C GLN A 105 13.05 -15.71 4.80
N THR A 106 12.19 -15.76 5.82
CA THR A 106 12.59 -15.90 7.22
C THR A 106 11.58 -16.72 7.98
N ASP A 107 12.05 -17.44 9.00
CA ASP A 107 11.22 -18.16 9.94
C ASP A 107 10.94 -17.42 11.25
N ASN A 108 11.55 -16.24 11.43
CA ASN A 108 11.46 -15.45 12.64
C ASN A 108 10.09 -14.78 12.78
N ALA A 109 9.31 -15.17 13.78
CA ALA A 109 7.94 -14.71 14.00
C ALA A 109 7.85 -13.19 14.17
N ASP A 110 8.74 -12.58 14.96
CA ASP A 110 8.73 -11.13 15.20
C ASP A 110 8.99 -10.34 13.90
N THR A 111 9.91 -10.82 13.08
CA THR A 111 10.22 -10.21 11.77
C THR A 111 9.04 -10.31 10.82
N ILE A 112 8.38 -11.48 10.79
CA ILE A 112 7.17 -11.71 9.99
C ILE A 112 6.06 -10.76 10.41
N GLU A 113 5.79 -10.63 11.71
CA GLU A 113 4.78 -9.71 12.23
C GLU A 113 5.10 -8.24 11.88
N LEU A 114 6.34 -7.79 12.12
CA LEU A 114 6.77 -6.42 11.83
C LEU A 114 6.61 -6.07 10.34
N LYS A 115 7.05 -6.96 9.45
CA LYS A 115 6.96 -6.77 7.99
C LYS A 115 5.51 -6.81 7.51
N THR A 116 4.68 -7.67 8.08
CA THR A 116 3.24 -7.74 7.76
C THR A 116 2.53 -6.45 8.16
N ASN A 117 2.78 -5.96 9.38
CA ASN A 117 2.23 -4.69 9.85
C ASN A 117 2.71 -3.49 9.01
N LEU A 118 3.96 -3.53 8.53
CA LEU A 118 4.47 -2.54 7.60
C LEU A 118 3.73 -2.60 6.25
N ALA A 119 3.51 -3.80 5.71
CA ALA A 119 2.78 -4.00 4.44
C ALA A 119 1.34 -3.48 4.53
N ILE A 120 0.64 -3.74 5.64
CA ILE A 120 -0.70 -3.20 5.91
C ILE A 120 -0.68 -1.67 5.87
N LYS A 121 0.27 -1.02 6.56
CA LYS A 121 0.41 0.45 6.55
C LYS A 121 0.65 0.99 5.14
N PHE A 122 1.47 0.33 4.34
CA PHE A 122 1.73 0.76 2.97
C PHE A 122 0.53 0.58 2.05
N ARG A 123 -0.26 -0.49 2.22
CA ARG A 123 -1.55 -0.65 1.53
C ARG A 123 -2.53 0.46 1.91
N GLU A 124 -2.64 0.80 3.19
CA GLU A 124 -3.51 1.89 3.64
C GLU A 124 -3.10 3.25 3.05
N LYS A 125 -1.78 3.51 3.03
CA LYS A 125 -1.24 4.69 2.35
C LYS A 125 -1.56 4.68 0.84
N ALA A 126 -1.48 3.52 0.18
CA ALA A 126 -1.82 3.37 -1.23
C ALA A 126 -3.31 3.67 -1.48
N ILE A 127 -4.21 3.19 -0.63
CA ILE A 127 -5.66 3.51 -0.72
C ILE A 127 -5.90 5.00 -0.59
N LYS A 128 -5.28 5.65 0.40
CA LYS A 128 -5.42 7.10 0.60
C LYS A 128 -4.91 7.88 -0.61
N MET A 129 -3.74 7.51 -1.12
CA MET A 129 -3.15 8.08 -2.33
C MET A 129 -4.08 7.90 -3.54
N GLN A 130 -4.61 6.71 -3.77
CA GLN A 130 -5.56 6.43 -4.86
C GLN A 130 -6.81 7.32 -4.76
N LYS A 131 -7.38 7.45 -3.56
CA LYS A 131 -8.51 8.32 -3.30
C LYS A 131 -8.16 9.77 -3.65
N ASN A 132 -7.04 10.29 -3.16
CA ASN A 132 -6.60 11.66 -3.40
C ASN A 132 -6.35 11.96 -4.90
N ILE A 133 -5.76 11.00 -5.62
CA ILE A 133 -5.58 11.08 -7.08
C ILE A 133 -6.93 11.20 -7.78
N ASN A 134 -7.86 10.27 -7.50
CA ASN A 134 -9.17 10.25 -8.14
C ASN A 134 -9.98 11.53 -7.84
N GLU A 135 -10.01 11.96 -6.58
CA GLU A 135 -10.70 13.17 -6.16
C GLU A 135 -10.12 14.42 -6.83
N SER A 136 -8.79 14.54 -6.90
CA SER A 136 -8.12 15.68 -7.54
C SER A 136 -8.42 15.75 -9.05
N LEU A 137 -8.46 14.59 -9.73
CA LEU A 137 -8.80 14.49 -11.15
C LEU A 137 -10.26 14.88 -11.42
N GLU A 138 -11.19 14.45 -10.58
CA GLU A 138 -12.62 14.78 -10.70
C GLU A 138 -12.89 16.25 -10.39
N GLU A 139 -12.25 16.81 -9.37
CA GLU A 139 -12.35 18.25 -9.10
C GLU A 139 -11.79 19.11 -10.23
N ALA A 140 -10.62 18.76 -10.76
CA ALA A 140 -10.05 19.45 -11.91
C ALA A 140 -10.96 19.36 -13.14
N LYS A 141 -11.60 18.21 -13.37
CA LYS A 141 -12.61 18.05 -14.43
C LYS A 141 -13.78 19.01 -14.23
N LYS A 142 -14.27 19.20 -13.01
CA LYS A 142 -15.35 20.16 -12.71
C LYS A 142 -14.93 21.60 -13.03
N VAL A 143 -13.70 21.99 -12.72
CA VAL A 143 -13.20 23.34 -13.05
C VAL A 143 -13.06 23.52 -14.56
N LEU A 144 -12.50 22.53 -15.26
CA LEU A 144 -12.34 22.58 -16.72
C LEU A 144 -13.66 22.64 -17.49
N ASN A 145 -14.75 22.10 -16.92
CA ASN A 145 -16.08 22.14 -17.52
C ASN A 145 -16.86 23.45 -17.24
N LYS A 146 -16.29 24.39 -16.47
CA LYS A 146 -16.89 25.73 -16.27
C LYS A 146 -16.51 26.72 -17.37
N ASN A 147 -15.66 26.30 -18.29
CA ASN A 147 -15.25 27.06 -19.47
C ASN A 147 -16.34 27.03 -20.55
#